data_AF-A0A5N4W5F8-F1
#
_entry.id   AF-A0A5N4W5F8-F1
#
_cell.length_a   1.000
_cell.length_b   1.000
_cell.length_c   1.000
_cell.angle_alpha   90.00
_cell.angle_beta   90.00
_cell.angle_gamma   90.00
#
_symmetry.space_group_name_H-M   'P 1'
#
loop_
_entity.id
_entity.type
_entity.pdbx_description
1 polymer ?
#
loop_
_entity_poly.entity_id
_entity_poly.type
_entity_poly.pdbx_seq_one_letter_code
_entity_poly.pdbx_strand_id
1 'polypeptide(L)' 'MIDKSAATLTEALSQIQDGSTIMIGGFGTAGQPAELIDGLIKLGRKDLTIVSNNAGNGDYGLAKLLKAGAV' A
#
# COMPACT_ATOMS: atom_id res chain seq x y z
N MET A 1 -23.98 13.64 7.96
CA MET A 1 -22.73 12.86 8.05
C MET A 1 -22.07 12.92 6.69
N ILE A 2 -20.76 13.18 6.59
CA ILE A 2 -20.06 13.21 5.30
C ILE A 2 -19.67 11.77 4.95
N ASP A 3 -20.03 11.32 3.74
CA ASP A 3 -19.53 10.07 3.17
C ASP A 3 -18.13 10.30 2.59
N LYS A 4 -17.21 9.39 2.91
CA LYS A 4 -15.82 9.38 2.42
C LYS A 4 -15.47 8.06 1.73
N SER A 5 -16.47 7.29 1.32
CA SER A 5 -16.27 6.16 0.43
C SER A 5 -15.72 6.63 -0.91
N ALA A 6 -14.87 5.81 -1.51
CA ALA A 6 -14.33 6.03 -2.86
C ALA A 6 -14.82 4.92 -3.76
N ALA A 7 -15.21 5.24 -4.99
CA ALA A 7 -15.73 4.27 -5.94
C ALA A 7 -14.62 3.38 -6.53
N THR A 8 -13.37 3.82 -6.47
CA THR A 8 -12.22 3.10 -7.02
C THR A 8 -10.98 3.17 -6.12
N LEU A 9 -10.07 2.20 -6.27
CA LEU A 9 -8.76 2.22 -5.59
C LEU A 9 -7.93 3.44 -5.99
N THR A 10 -7.95 3.82 -7.27
CA THR A 10 -7.25 5.01 -7.76
C THR A 10 -7.72 6.26 -7.05
N GLU A 11 -9.04 6.45 -6.91
CA GLU A 11 -9.61 7.59 -6.21
C GLU A 11 -9.18 7.60 -4.74
N ALA A 12 -9.32 6.46 -4.03
CA ALA A 12 -8.94 6.33 -2.62
C ALA A 12 -7.46 6.65 -2.35
N LEU A 13 -6.58 6.25 -3.27
CA LEU A 13 -5.13 6.33 -3.12
C LEU A 13 -4.50 7.56 -3.78
N SER A 14 -5.22 8.29 -4.64
CA SER A 14 -4.70 9.42 -5.42
C SER A 14 -4.04 10.51 -4.56
N GLN A 15 -4.57 10.72 -3.36
CA GLN A 15 -4.10 11.70 -2.38
C GLN A 15 -2.75 11.35 -1.70
N ILE A 16 -2.34 10.07 -1.76
CA ILE A 16 -1.04 9.63 -1.22
C ILE A 16 0.04 10.12 -2.19
N GLN A 17 1.11 10.70 -1.67
CA GLN A 17 2.22 11.26 -2.46
C GLN A 17 3.50 10.44 -2.26
N ASP A 18 4.48 10.64 -3.12
CA ASP A 18 5.82 10.08 -2.91
C ASP A 18 6.41 10.64 -1.60
N GLY A 19 7.22 9.86 -0.90
CA GLY A 19 7.75 10.25 0.43
C GLY A 19 6.77 10.04 1.60
N SER A 20 5.54 9.58 1.34
CA SER A 20 4.54 9.38 2.41
C SER A 20 4.95 8.27 3.38
N THR A 21 4.67 8.47 4.67
CA THR A 21 4.72 7.38 5.67
C THR A 21 3.36 6.72 5.80
N ILE A 22 3.29 5.40 5.60
CA ILE A 22 2.04 4.63 5.59
C ILE A 22 2.14 3.46 6.57
N MET A 23 1.16 3.37 7.47
CA MET A 23 0.99 2.21 8.34
C MET A 23 0.16 1.14 7.63
N ILE A 24 0.68 -0.08 7.54
CA ILE A 24 -0.01 -1.22 6.91
C ILE A 24 -0.24 -2.32 7.94
N GLY A 25 -1.52 -2.63 8.17
CA GLY A 25 -1.95 -3.71 9.04
C GLY A 25 -1.70 -5.11 8.47
N GLY A 26 -1.81 -6.12 9.34
CA GLY A 26 -1.64 -7.54 9.00
C GLY A 26 -0.50 -8.22 9.77
N PHE A 27 -0.51 -9.56 9.78
CA PHE A 27 0.53 -10.40 10.39
C PHE A 27 0.94 -11.50 9.39
N GLY A 28 2.18 -11.41 8.91
CA GLY A 28 2.57 -12.14 7.70
C GLY A 28 1.65 -11.76 6.54
N THR A 29 0.93 -12.75 6.03
CA THR A 29 0.01 -12.62 4.89
C THR A 29 -1.42 -12.35 5.31
N ALA A 30 -1.76 -12.67 6.56
CA ALA A 30 -3.11 -12.54 7.07
C ALA A 30 -3.45 -11.08 7.35
N GLY A 31 -4.56 -10.61 6.79
CA GLY A 31 -5.08 -9.25 7.02
C GLY A 31 -4.30 -8.14 6.33
N GLN A 32 -3.37 -8.47 5.43
CA GLN A 32 -2.66 -7.48 4.63
C GLN A 32 -3.58 -6.95 3.50
N PRO A 33 -3.66 -5.62 3.27
CA PRO A 33 -4.52 -5.04 2.25
C PRO A 33 -3.86 -5.11 0.86
N ALA A 34 -3.80 -6.31 0.28
CA ALA A 34 -3.05 -6.59 -0.95
C ALA A 34 -3.48 -5.72 -2.14
N GLU A 35 -4.77 -5.47 -2.33
CA GLU A 35 -5.29 -4.68 -3.44
C GLU A 35 -4.93 -3.18 -3.32
N LEU A 36 -4.90 -2.65 -2.09
CA LEU A 36 -4.47 -1.27 -1.86
C LEU A 36 -2.97 -1.12 -2.14
N ILE A 37 -2.16 -2.12 -1.76
CA ILE A 37 -0.72 -2.15 -2.06
C ILE A 37 -0.48 -2.19 -3.56
N ASP A 38 -1.21 -3.04 -4.29
CA ASP A 38 -1.16 -3.09 -5.75
C ASP A 38 -1.58 -1.76 -6.39
N GLY A 39 -2.55 -1.07 -5.79
CA GLY A 39 -2.95 0.27 -6.18
C GLY A 39 -1.80 1.29 -6.07
N LEU A 40 -1.03 1.26 -4.98
CA LEU A 40 0.15 2.13 -4.80
C LEU A 40 1.21 1.88 -5.89
N ILE A 41 1.48 0.60 -6.20
CA ILE A 41 2.41 0.22 -7.26
C ILE A 41 1.91 0.71 -8.62
N LYS A 42 0.62 0.52 -8.92
CA LYS A 42 0.00 0.95 -10.19
C LYS A 42 0.03 2.47 -10.37
N LEU A 43 -0.12 3.23 -9.28
CA LEU A 43 0.02 4.68 -9.28
C LEU A 43 1.47 5.14 -9.38
N GLY A 44 2.44 4.23 -9.31
CA GLY A 44 3.86 4.52 -9.41
C GLY A 44 4.40 5.27 -8.19
N ARG A 45 3.80 5.10 -7.00
CA ARG A 45 4.26 5.77 -5.79
C ARG A 45 5.64 5.30 -5.36
N LYS A 46 6.50 6.23 -4.97
CA LYS A 46 7.92 6.03 -4.62
C LYS A 46 8.29 6.64 -3.29
N ASP A 47 9.48 6.28 -2.82
CA ASP A 47 10.09 6.77 -1.58
C ASP A 47 9.17 6.64 -0.35
N LEU A 48 8.32 5.62 -0.33
CA LEU A 48 7.36 5.43 0.74
C LEU A 48 8.05 4.87 1.97
N THR A 49 7.75 5.42 3.14
CA THR A 49 8.15 4.79 4.41
C THR A 49 7.01 3.91 4.90
N ILE A 50 7.23 2.59 4.95
CA ILE A 50 6.20 1.65 5.41
C ILE A 50 6.46 1.24 6.86
N VAL A 51 5.45 1.43 7.70
CA VAL A 51 5.41 0.90 9.07
C VAL A 51 4.52 -0.33 9.08
N SER A 52 5.10 -1.50 9.28
CA SER A 52 4.37 -2.76 9.38
C SER A 52 5.05 -3.73 10.32
N ASN A 53 4.29 -4.71 10.83
CA ASN A 53 4.79 -5.73 11.72
C ASN A 53 5.79 -6.70 11.04
N ASN A 54 5.72 -6.83 9.71
CA ASN A 54 6.59 -7.69 8.92
C ASN A 54 6.77 -7.13 7.50
N ALA A 55 7.78 -7.61 6.78
CA ALA A 55 8.07 -7.18 5.40
C ALA A 55 7.32 -7.99 4.32
N GLY A 56 6.48 -8.95 4.71
CA GLY A 56 5.90 -9.93 3.79
C GLY A 56 6.92 -10.96 3.27
N ASN A 57 6.47 -11.80 2.33
CA ASN A 57 7.26 -12.84 1.66
C ASN A 57 6.66 -13.10 0.26
N GLY A 58 7.47 -13.61 -0.67
CA GLY A 58 7.05 -14.04 -2.00
C GLY A 58 6.87 -12.88 -2.98
N ASP A 59 5.84 -12.97 -3.81
CA ASP A 59 5.60 -12.03 -4.92
C ASP A 59 4.28 -11.22 -4.76
N TYR A 60 3.74 -11.10 -3.55
CA TYR A 60 2.50 -10.37 -3.26
C TYR A 60 2.66 -9.38 -2.10
N GLY A 61 1.70 -8.45 -1.99
CA GLY A 61 1.61 -7.51 -0.89
C GLY A 61 2.90 -6.70 -0.68
N LEU A 62 3.35 -6.58 0.58
CA LEU A 62 4.55 -5.79 0.90
C LEU A 62 5.82 -6.27 0.20
N ALA A 63 5.99 -7.58 -0.02
CA ALA A 63 7.14 -8.09 -0.75
C ALA A 63 7.14 -7.61 -2.21
N LYS A 64 5.96 -7.51 -2.83
CA LYS A 64 5.78 -6.95 -4.18
C LYS A 64 6.04 -5.45 -4.22
N LEU A 65 5.63 -4.70 -3.20
CA LEU A 65 5.90 -3.27 -3.08
C LEU A 65 7.40 -2.98 -2.96
N LEU A 66 8.12 -3.76 -2.14
CA LEU A 66 9.57 -3.73 -2.01
C LEU A 66 10.26 -4.08 -3.34
N LYS A 67 9.82 -5.16 -4.00
CA LYS A 67 10.35 -5.58 -5.31
C LYS A 67 10.14 -4.53 -6.40
N ALA A 68 9.08 -3.71 -6.29
CA ALA A 68 8.82 -2.60 -7.19
C ALA A 68 9.71 -1.38 -6.93
N GLY A 69 10.55 -1.39 -5.89
CA GLY A 69 11.38 -0.25 -5.48
C GLY A 69 10.53 0.97 -5.13
N ALA A 70 9.42 0.76 -4.43
CA ALA A 70 8.52 1.81 -3.97
C ALA A 70 8.81 2.28 -2.53
N VAL A 71 9.63 1.52 -1.81
CA VAL A 71 10.05 1.68 -0.41
C VAL A 71 11.57 1.68 -0.37
#